data_AF-A0A2X4UUF0-F1
#
_entry.id   AF-A0A2X4UUF0-F1
#
_cell.length_a   1.000
_cell.length_b   1.000
_cell.length_c   1.000
_cell.angle_alpha   90.00
_cell.angle_beta   90.00
_cell.angle_gamma   90.00
#
_symmetry.space_group_name_H-M   'P 1'
#
loop_
_entity.id
_entity.type
_entity.pdbx_description
1 polymer ?
#
loop_
_entity_poly.entity_id
_entity_poly.type
_entity_poly.pdbx_seq_one_letter_code
_entity_poly.pdbx_strand_id
1 'polypeptide(L)' 'MTEKLHFFIGEYDADSRVSDGGGVEAEGEDLEVIEMPLADALHAIRQGTLVDAKTIMLLQFVALNRSLENNQ' A
#
# COMPACT_ATOMS: atom_id res chain seq x y z
N MET A 1 16.67 18.54 3.34
CA MET A 1 15.90 17.47 2.69
C MET A 1 15.52 17.97 1.29
N THR A 2 15.99 17.32 0.23
CA THR A 2 15.80 17.78 -1.16
C THR A 2 14.83 16.90 -1.96
N GLU A 3 14.56 15.68 -1.50
CA GLU A 3 13.59 14.78 -2.11
C GLU A 3 12.15 15.27 -1.87
N LYS A 4 11.35 15.28 -2.93
CA LYS A 4 9.91 15.54 -2.89
C LYS A 4 9.19 14.27 -3.28
N LEU A 5 8.25 13.85 -2.44
CA LEU A 5 7.42 12.67 -2.68
C LEU A 5 6.00 13.13 -3.02
N HIS A 6 5.43 12.54 -4.06
CA HIS A 6 4.03 12.71 -4.43
C HIS A 6 3.31 11.38 -4.13
N PHE A 7 2.25 11.46 -3.33
CA PHE A 7 1.53 10.30 -2.83
C PHE A 7 0.18 10.17 -3.55
N PHE A 8 -0.19 8.94 -3.88
CA PHE A 8 -1.42 8.61 -4.59
C PHE A 8 -2.11 7.41 -3.95
N ILE A 9 -3.43 7.35 -4.04
CA ILE A 9 -4.28 6.20 -3.68
C ILE A 9 -5.11 5.86 -4.91
N GLY A 10 -5.32 4.56 -5.16
CA GLY A 10 -6.20 4.06 -6.20
C GLY A 10 -7.02 2.89 -5.67
N GLU A 11 -8.29 2.86 -6.06
CA GLU A 11 -9.13 1.67 -5.90
C GLU A 11 -8.81 0.68 -7.02
N TYR A 12 -8.89 -0.60 -6.71
CA TYR A 12 -8.74 -1.68 -7.68
C TYR A 12 -9.70 -2.81 -7.33
N ASP A 13 -9.99 -3.64 -8.32
CA ASP A 13 -10.69 -4.91 -8.17
C ASP A 13 -9.94 -6.01 -8.92
N ALA A 14 -10.45 -7.24 -8.83
CA ALA A 14 -9.84 -8.40 -9.48
C ALA A 14 -9.82 -8.25 -11.02
N ASP A 15 -10.80 -7.55 -11.60
CA ASP A 15 -10.91 -7.35 -13.05
C ASP A 15 -9.89 -6.31 -13.56
N SER A 16 -9.39 -5.46 -12.67
CA SER A 16 -8.33 -4.48 -12.94
C SER A 16 -6.93 -5.11 -13.07
N ARG A 17 -6.77 -6.39 -12.72
CA ARG A 17 -5.48 -7.09 -12.75
C ARG A 17 -5.12 -7.55 -14.16
N VAL A 18 -4.06 -6.96 -14.73
CA VAL A 18 -3.58 -7.28 -16.10
C VAL A 18 -2.47 -8.33 -16.15
N SER A 19 -1.81 -8.60 -15.03
CA SER A 19 -0.75 -9.62 -14.88
C SER A 19 -0.60 -10.04 -13.42
N ASP A 20 0.31 -10.97 -13.12
CA ASP A 20 0.62 -11.35 -11.75
C ASP A 20 1.37 -10.28 -10.94
N GLY A 21 1.81 -9.20 -11.61
CA GLY A 21 2.66 -8.16 -11.01
C GLY A 21 4.09 -8.67 -10.77
N GLY A 22 4.77 -8.10 -9.78
CA GLY A 22 6.11 -8.56 -9.36
C GLY A 22 7.29 -7.90 -10.06
N GLY A 23 7.05 -6.80 -10.79
CA GLY A 23 8.09 -6.01 -11.45
C GLY A 23 8.47 -6.54 -12.83
N VAL A 24 9.51 -5.95 -13.41
CA VAL A 24 10.05 -6.32 -14.72
C VAL A 24 11.38 -7.07 -14.54
N GLU A 25 11.37 -8.39 -14.76
CA GLU A 25 12.56 -9.25 -14.60
C GLU A 25 13.76 -8.74 -15.43
N ALA A 26 13.49 -8.21 -16.64
CA ALA A 26 14.52 -7.64 -17.51
C ALA A 26 15.21 -6.40 -16.94
N GLU A 27 14.59 -5.71 -15.97
CA GLU A 27 15.17 -4.58 -15.24
C GLU A 27 15.87 -5.03 -13.94
N GLY A 28 15.87 -6.33 -13.65
CA GLY A 28 16.45 -6.91 -12.44
C GLY A 28 15.58 -6.74 -11.20
N GLU A 29 14.29 -6.48 -11.39
CA GLU A 29 13.32 -6.41 -10.29
C GLU A 29 12.92 -7.82 -9.86
N ASP A 30 12.97 -8.06 -8.54
CA ASP A 30 12.47 -9.26 -7.88
C ASP A 30 11.51 -8.81 -6.77
N LEU A 31 10.25 -8.57 -7.16
CA LEU A 31 9.24 -8.03 -6.26
C LEU A 31 8.15 -9.07 -5.99
N GLU A 32 7.76 -9.18 -4.73
CA GLU A 32 6.61 -9.97 -4.31
C GLU A 32 5.36 -9.10 -4.23
N VAL A 33 4.26 -9.55 -4.82
CA VAL A 33 2.95 -8.90 -4.67
C VAL A 33 2.25 -9.48 -3.46
N ILE A 34 1.92 -8.61 -2.49
CA ILE A 34 1.24 -9.01 -1.26
C ILE A 34 -0.13 -8.34 -1.20
N GLU A 35 -1.19 -9.14 -1.28
CA GLU A 35 -2.57 -8.71 -1.04
C GLU A 35 -2.99 -9.15 0.36
N MET A 36 -3.42 -8.19 1.19
CA MET A 36 -3.87 -8.47 2.56
C MET A 36 -4.93 -7.50 3.03
N PRO A 37 -5.75 -7.86 4.03
CA PRO A 37 -6.68 -6.95 4.67
C PRO A 37 -5.98 -5.71 5.26
N LEU A 38 -6.60 -4.53 5.13
CA LEU A 38 -6.08 -3.28 5.71
C LEU A 38 -5.81 -3.39 7.22
N ALA A 39 -6.67 -4.11 7.95
CA ALA A 39 -6.50 -4.32 9.39
C ALA A 39 -5.21 -5.07 9.72
N ASP A 40 -4.84 -6.06 8.91
CA ASP A 40 -3.63 -6.86 9.07
C ASP A 40 -2.39 -6.04 8.74
N ALA A 41 -2.44 -5.22 7.70
CA ALA A 41 -1.36 -4.28 7.37
C ALA A 41 -1.12 -3.27 8.51
N LEU A 42 -2.19 -2.70 9.10
CA LEU A 42 -2.08 -1.80 10.26
C LEU A 42 -1.53 -2.52 11.49
N HIS A 43 -1.89 -3.80 11.69
CA HIS A 43 -1.31 -4.62 12.75
C HIS A 43 0.20 -4.86 12.52
N ALA A 44 0.60 -5.16 11.28
CA ALA A 44 2.00 -5.38 10.90
C ALA A 44 2.89 -4.14 11.14
N ILE A 45 2.34 -2.92 10.98
CA ILE A 45 3.03 -1.68 11.39
C ILE A 45 3.27 -1.68 12.91
N ARG A 46 2.25 -2.00 13.71
CA ARG A 46 2.37 -2.01 15.18
C ARG A 46 3.33 -3.07 15.71
N GLN A 47 3.45 -4.20 15.01
CA GLN A 47 4.43 -5.25 15.34
C GLN A 47 5.85 -4.94 14.85
N GLY A 48 6.04 -3.87 14.06
CA GLY A 48 7.34 -3.55 13.47
C GLY A 48 7.74 -4.46 12.31
N THR A 49 6.79 -5.17 11.71
CA THR A 49 7.02 -5.95 10.48
C THR A 49 7.03 -5.04 9.25
N LEU A 50 6.16 -4.02 9.20
CA LEU A 50 6.20 -2.96 8.20
C LEU A 50 6.84 -1.71 8.78
N VAL A 51 8.02 -1.34 8.26
CA VAL A 51 8.85 -0.23 8.78
C VAL A 51 9.25 0.80 7.73
N ASP A 52 8.62 0.79 6.55
CA ASP A 52 8.81 1.84 5.52
C ASP A 52 7.88 3.04 5.76
N ALA A 53 8.44 4.24 5.70
CA ALA A 53 7.72 5.47 5.99
C ALA A 53 6.60 5.77 4.98
N LYS A 54 6.83 5.56 3.67
CA LYS A 54 5.84 5.86 2.63
C LYS A 54 4.65 4.91 2.74
N THR A 55 4.93 3.63 2.97
CA THR A 55 3.91 2.60 3.22
C THR A 55 3.10 2.89 4.48
N ILE A 56 3.76 3.22 5.60
CA ILE A 56 3.06 3.58 6.85
C ILE A 56 2.15 4.79 6.65
N MET A 57 2.64 5.85 6.00
CA MET A 57 1.88 7.07 5.76
C MET A 57 0.62 6.81 4.92
N LEU A 58 0.74 6.05 3.83
CA LEU A 58 -0.39 5.74 2.95
C LEU A 58 -1.42 4.83 3.63
N LEU A 59 -0.98 3.80 4.36
CA LEU A 59 -1.90 2.92 5.10
C LEU A 59 -2.66 3.67 6.20
N GLN A 60 -1.98 4.56 6.93
CA GLN A 60 -2.62 5.42 7.93
C GLN A 60 -3.58 6.43 7.29
N PHE A 61 -3.23 7.01 6.13
CA PHE A 61 -4.12 7.89 5.39
C PHE A 61 -5.42 7.19 4.99
N VAL A 62 -5.34 5.99 4.41
CA VAL A 62 -6.54 5.22 4.04
C VAL A 62 -7.40 4.90 5.27
N ALA A 63 -6.79 4.46 6.38
CA ALA A 63 -7.52 4.13 7.59
C ALA A 63 -8.28 5.33 8.18
N LEU A 64 -7.66 6.52 8.16
CA LEU A 64 -8.28 7.75 8.65
C LEU A 64 -9.44 8.20 7.75
N ASN A 65 -9.28 8.16 6.43
CA ASN A 65 -10.32 8.64 5.50
C ASN A 65 -11.48 7.67 5.31
N ARG A 66 -11.23 6.34 5.37
CA ARG A 66 -12.31 5.34 5.33
C ARG A 66 -13.25 5.45 6.54
N SER A 67 -12.70 5.81 7.71
CA SER A 67 -13.51 6.07 8.91
C SER A 67 -14.37 7.33 8.78
N LEU A 68 -14.01 8.27 7.91
CA LEU A 68 -14.79 9.49 7.67
C LEU A 68 -15.93 9.20 6.68
N GLU A 69 -15.72 8.32 5.70
CA GLU A 69 -16.76 7.89 4.76
C GLU A 69 -17.83 7.00 5.42
N ASN A 70 -17.43 6.12 6.34
CA ASN A 70 -18.36 5.23 7.06
C ASN A 70 -19.22 5.92 8.15
N ASN A 71 -18.97 7.21 8.42
CA ASN A 71 -19.69 8.01 9.43
C ASN A 71 -20.68 9.02 8.80
N GLN A 72 -21.04 8.82 7.53
CA GLN A 72 -22.13 9.55 6.85
C GLN A 72 -23.33 8.64 6.60
#